data_AF-A0A2E2UBK4-F1
#
_entry.id   AF-A0A2E2UBK4-F1
#
_cell.length_a   1.000
_cell.length_b   1.000
_cell.length_c   1.000
_cell.angle_alpha   90.00
_cell.angle_beta   90.00
_cell.angle_gamma   90.00
#
_symmetry.space_group_name_H-M   'P 1'
#
loop_
_entity.id
_entity.type
_entity.pdbx_description
1 polymer ?
#
loop_
_entity_poly.entity_id
_entity_poly.type
_entity_poly.pdbx_seq_one_letter_code
_entity_poly.pdbx_strand_id
1 'polypeptide(L)'
;MRFWSLIAIIILFSCGKTEETTEVISTAEAQAEASDRYFSSTEKFVVNVYYEPGAEPFEGNTSRGFPYWRILEDNLEAIFQYRSTTPTLQVPKELSEMNPIDAQNQTNWNAESVYQLHERTQSPSKQAGEDHFYIYFLKGNAETSNNTIGFSINGTAVIAIFKDVITASGSPAVQKYTEQSTLVHEMGHALGLVNNGIPIVSNHQDPDKTAHTSNSDCIMYWQNEGASDLRQFVLNIITSGNTVMWGPEVLEDVESISK
;
A
#
# COMPACT_ATOMS: atom_id res chain seq x y z
N MET A 1 -67.54 11.99 40.87
CA MET A 1 -66.74 12.12 39.64
C MET A 1 -65.28 11.83 39.97
N ARG A 2 -64.75 10.65 39.64
CA ARG A 2 -63.31 10.42 39.51
C ARG A 2 -63.08 9.36 38.44
N PHE A 3 -62.23 9.74 37.49
CA PHE A 3 -61.95 9.10 36.21
C PHE A 3 -61.21 7.76 36.39
N TRP A 4 -61.57 6.79 35.54
CA TRP A 4 -60.76 5.63 35.22
C TRP A 4 -59.52 6.06 34.40
N SER A 5 -58.38 5.42 34.65
CA SER A 5 -57.30 5.31 33.67
C SER A 5 -56.72 3.91 33.76
N LEU A 6 -56.91 3.16 32.67
CA LEU A 6 -56.29 1.86 32.42
C LEU A 6 -54.77 2.06 32.33
N ILE A 7 -54.01 1.29 33.09
CA ILE A 7 -52.60 1.02 32.79
C ILE A 7 -52.57 -0.29 32.03
N ALA A 8 -52.25 -0.22 30.74
CA ALA A 8 -52.05 -1.39 29.89
C ALA A 8 -50.71 -2.05 30.25
N ILE A 9 -50.79 -3.30 30.72
CA ILE A 9 -49.67 -4.22 30.84
C ILE A 9 -49.38 -4.74 29.44
N ILE A 10 -48.24 -4.38 28.86
CA ILE A 10 -47.72 -5.00 27.64
C ILE A 10 -46.66 -6.02 28.06
N ILE A 11 -47.05 -7.29 27.98
CA ILE A 11 -46.15 -8.45 28.01
C ILE A 11 -45.58 -8.57 26.60
N LEU A 12 -44.27 -8.38 26.42
CA LEU A 12 -43.59 -8.74 25.17
C LEU A 12 -42.79 -10.02 25.37
N PHE A 13 -43.06 -10.93 24.44
CA PHE A 13 -42.60 -12.30 24.35
C PHE A 13 -41.08 -12.41 24.13
N SER A 14 -40.52 -13.41 24.81
CA SER A 14 -39.27 -14.10 24.52
C SER A 14 -39.20 -14.58 23.05
N CYS A 15 -38.10 -14.28 22.35
CA CYS A 15 -37.38 -15.24 21.52
C CYS A 15 -36.02 -14.68 21.10
N GLY A 16 -34.96 -15.46 21.33
CA GLY A 16 -33.58 -15.04 21.20
C GLY A 16 -33.12 -14.78 19.76
N LYS A 17 -32.19 -13.83 19.65
CA LYS A 17 -30.98 -13.91 18.84
C LYS A 17 -29.91 -13.16 19.64
N THR A 18 -28.86 -13.85 20.04
CA THR A 18 -27.59 -13.18 20.35
C THR A 18 -27.17 -12.46 19.10
N GLU A 19 -27.31 -11.13 19.08
CA GLU A 19 -26.54 -10.30 18.17
C GLU A 19 -25.09 -10.43 18.61
N GLU A 20 -24.33 -11.26 17.89
CA GLU A 20 -22.89 -11.04 17.82
C GLU A 20 -22.72 -9.64 17.26
N THR A 21 -22.39 -8.68 18.13
CA THR A 21 -21.86 -7.39 17.73
C THR A 21 -20.50 -7.68 17.10
N THR A 22 -20.48 -7.96 15.79
CA THR A 22 -19.27 -7.84 15.00
C THR A 22 -18.88 -6.36 15.10
N GLU A 23 -17.87 -6.03 15.89
CA GLU A 23 -17.28 -4.70 15.85
C GLU A 23 -16.77 -4.50 14.41
N VAL A 24 -17.44 -3.60 13.69
CA VAL A 24 -16.98 -3.17 12.37
C VAL A 24 -15.80 -2.25 12.64
N ILE A 25 -14.59 -2.82 12.66
CA ILE A 25 -13.34 -2.04 12.74
C ILE A 25 -13.32 -1.11 11.52
N SER A 26 -13.15 0.18 11.76
CA SER A 26 -13.03 1.15 10.67
C SER A 26 -11.71 0.93 9.91
N THR A 27 -11.65 1.32 8.64
CA THR A 27 -10.43 1.17 7.82
C THR A 27 -9.22 1.89 8.43
N ALA A 28 -9.44 3.01 9.12
CA ALA A 28 -8.38 3.75 9.82
C ALA A 28 -7.85 3.00 11.05
N GLU A 29 -8.72 2.37 11.84
CA GLU A 29 -8.30 1.54 12.97
C GLU A 29 -7.53 0.31 12.49
N ALA A 30 -8.03 -0.38 11.46
CA ALA A 30 -7.34 -1.51 10.86
C ALA A 30 -5.95 -1.13 10.34
N GLN A 31 -5.81 0.03 9.71
CA GLN A 31 -4.54 0.55 9.23
C GLN A 31 -3.59 0.89 10.39
N ALA A 32 -4.07 1.55 11.43
CA ALA A 32 -3.27 1.88 12.61
C ALA A 32 -2.78 0.63 13.35
N GLU A 33 -3.63 -0.38 13.52
CA GLU A 33 -3.25 -1.67 14.10
C GLU A 33 -2.21 -2.40 13.25
N ALA A 34 -2.36 -2.38 11.91
CA ALA A 34 -1.37 -2.96 11.01
C ALA A 34 -0.02 -2.22 11.12
N SER A 35 -0.02 -0.89 11.05
CA SER A 35 1.17 -0.07 11.18
C SER A 35 1.88 -0.30 12.53
N ASP A 36 1.16 -0.32 13.66
CA ASP A 36 1.77 -0.61 14.97
C ASP A 36 2.45 -1.98 14.96
N ARG A 37 1.80 -3.02 14.42
CA ARG A 37 2.44 -4.35 14.32
C ARG A 37 3.70 -4.33 13.44
N TYR A 38 3.63 -3.71 12.26
CA TYR A 38 4.76 -3.65 11.31
C TYR A 38 6.01 -3.06 11.97
N PHE A 39 5.84 -2.02 12.79
CA PHE A 39 6.95 -1.32 13.43
C PHE A 39 7.22 -1.74 14.88
N SER A 40 6.53 -2.76 15.41
CA SER A 40 6.73 -3.24 16.79
C SER A 40 6.97 -4.74 16.95
N SER A 41 6.42 -5.61 16.09
CA SER A 41 6.41 -7.05 16.35
C SER A 41 6.58 -7.95 15.13
N THR A 42 6.38 -7.48 13.90
CA THR A 42 6.63 -8.29 12.71
C THR A 42 8.10 -8.71 12.62
N GLU A 43 8.33 -10.01 12.43
CA GLU A 43 9.68 -10.59 12.34
C GLU A 43 10.14 -10.74 10.89
N LYS A 44 9.19 -10.92 9.97
CA LYS A 44 9.44 -11.09 8.54
C LYS A 44 8.36 -10.43 7.70
N PHE A 45 8.77 -9.71 6.67
CA PHE A 45 7.89 -9.18 5.64
C PHE A 45 8.05 -9.97 4.35
N VAL A 46 6.93 -10.36 3.75
CA VAL A 46 6.88 -11.05 2.46
C VAL A 46 6.12 -10.20 1.45
N VAL A 47 6.79 -9.82 0.36
CA VAL A 47 6.15 -9.13 -0.76
C VAL A 47 5.72 -10.15 -1.80
N ASN A 48 4.41 -10.36 -1.92
CA ASN A 48 3.82 -11.26 -2.89
C ASN A 48 3.38 -10.47 -4.11
N VAL A 49 3.96 -10.77 -5.27
CA VAL A 49 3.66 -10.06 -6.51
C VAL A 49 2.84 -10.97 -7.42
N TYR A 50 1.75 -10.44 -7.94
CA TYR A 50 0.84 -11.07 -8.87
C TYR A 50 0.75 -10.23 -10.13
N TYR A 51 0.64 -10.86 -11.30
CA TYR A 51 0.58 -10.10 -12.55
C TYR A 51 -0.26 -10.77 -13.63
N GLU A 52 -1.02 -9.96 -14.36
CA GLU A 52 -1.74 -10.41 -15.56
C GLU A 52 -0.78 -10.64 -16.74
N PRO A 53 -1.16 -11.48 -17.73
CA PRO A 53 -0.41 -11.60 -18.97
C PRO A 53 -0.33 -10.26 -19.71
N GLY A 54 0.88 -9.83 -20.08
CA GLY A 54 1.14 -8.51 -20.65
C GLY A 54 1.23 -7.37 -19.62
N ALA A 55 1.09 -7.68 -18.32
CA ALA A 55 1.34 -6.77 -17.21
C ALA A 55 2.56 -7.19 -16.39
N GLU A 56 3.51 -7.92 -16.98
CA GLU A 56 4.69 -8.43 -16.27
C GLU A 56 5.46 -7.27 -15.62
N PRO A 57 5.81 -7.36 -14.33
CA PRO A 57 6.70 -6.39 -13.70
C PRO A 57 8.04 -6.34 -14.41
N PHE A 58 8.67 -5.16 -14.42
CA PHE A 58 10.02 -5.05 -14.96
C PHE A 58 11.03 -5.68 -14.00
N GLU A 59 11.76 -6.69 -14.48
CA GLU A 59 12.87 -7.33 -13.79
C GLU A 59 14.24 -6.92 -14.37
N GLY A 60 15.31 -7.55 -13.88
CA GLY A 60 16.67 -7.33 -14.33
C GLY A 60 17.37 -6.14 -13.65
N ASN A 61 18.50 -5.73 -14.23
CA ASN A 61 19.41 -4.79 -13.57
C ASN A 61 19.30 -3.34 -14.07
N THR A 62 19.48 -2.42 -13.14
CA THR A 62 19.76 -1.00 -13.39
C THR A 62 21.06 -0.85 -14.17
N SER A 63 21.29 0.35 -14.74
CA SER A 63 22.58 0.70 -15.38
C SER A 63 23.78 0.63 -14.42
N ARG A 64 23.54 0.60 -13.10
CA ARG A 64 24.55 0.47 -12.06
C ARG A 64 24.82 -0.99 -11.63
N GLY A 65 24.13 -1.96 -12.24
CA GLY A 65 24.41 -3.39 -12.07
C GLY A 65 23.65 -4.09 -10.95
N PHE A 66 22.70 -3.43 -10.30
CA PHE A 66 21.85 -4.03 -9.26
C PHE A 66 20.40 -4.21 -9.75
N PRO A 67 19.63 -5.19 -9.22
CA PRO A 67 18.25 -5.44 -9.64
C PRO A 67 17.33 -4.23 -9.43
N TYR A 68 16.34 -4.01 -10.31
CA TYR A 68 15.36 -2.92 -10.13
C TYR A 68 14.58 -3.06 -8.81
N TRP A 69 14.14 -4.28 -8.50
CA TRP A 69 13.43 -4.61 -7.25
C TRP A 69 14.26 -4.45 -5.98
N ARG A 70 15.57 -4.21 -6.11
CA ARG A 70 16.38 -3.75 -4.99
C ARG A 70 15.95 -2.35 -4.53
N ILE A 71 15.37 -1.51 -5.39
CA ILE A 71 14.90 -0.18 -5.00
C ILE A 71 13.82 -0.27 -3.91
N LEU A 72 12.83 -1.14 -4.08
CA LEU A 72 11.81 -1.36 -3.04
C LEU A 72 12.44 -1.92 -1.76
N GLU A 73 13.34 -2.90 -1.88
CA GLU A 73 14.04 -3.50 -0.75
C GLU A 73 14.89 -2.49 0.02
N ASP A 74 15.73 -1.70 -0.64
CA ASP A 74 16.57 -0.67 -0.02
C ASP A 74 15.70 0.36 0.75
N ASN A 75 14.50 0.71 0.23
CA ASN A 75 13.56 1.56 0.96
C ASN A 75 13.03 0.87 2.21
N LEU A 76 12.56 -0.38 2.10
CA LEU A 76 12.07 -1.15 3.23
C LEU A 76 13.16 -1.36 4.29
N GLU A 77 14.41 -1.61 3.89
CA GLU A 77 15.56 -1.65 4.80
C GLU A 77 15.74 -0.30 5.52
N ALA A 78 15.68 0.80 4.78
CA ALA A 78 15.82 2.14 5.34
C ALA A 78 14.71 2.50 6.34
N ILE A 79 13.48 2.05 6.13
CA ILE A 79 12.39 2.38 7.07
C ILE A 79 12.38 1.46 8.29
N PHE A 80 12.78 0.20 8.14
CA PHE A 80 12.83 -0.75 9.25
C PHE A 80 14.16 -0.72 10.03
N GLN A 81 15.13 0.09 9.62
CA GLN A 81 16.41 0.22 10.34
C GLN A 81 16.25 0.69 11.80
N TYR A 82 15.15 1.38 12.11
CA TYR A 82 14.86 1.91 13.44
C TYR A 82 14.28 0.86 14.40
N ARG A 83 13.94 -0.34 13.91
CA ARG A 83 13.52 -1.46 14.75
C ARG A 83 14.69 -1.93 15.61
N SER A 84 14.44 -2.20 16.90
CA SER A 84 15.46 -2.81 17.78
C SER A 84 15.92 -4.18 17.26
N THR A 85 15.00 -4.91 16.63
CA THR A 85 15.30 -6.12 15.87
C THR A 85 14.85 -5.90 14.44
N THR A 86 15.80 -5.75 13.52
CA THR A 86 15.49 -5.57 12.09
C THR A 86 14.77 -6.81 11.54
N PRO A 87 13.55 -6.65 10.99
CA PRO A 87 12.81 -7.75 10.38
C PRO A 87 13.52 -8.25 9.13
N THR A 88 13.34 -9.53 8.82
CA THR A 88 13.81 -10.07 7.54
C THR A 88 12.87 -9.67 6.41
N LEU A 89 13.43 -9.39 5.24
CA LEU A 89 12.67 -8.99 4.06
C LEU A 89 12.76 -10.07 2.98
N GLN A 90 11.62 -10.42 2.40
CA GLN A 90 11.53 -11.27 1.23
C GLN A 90 10.86 -10.48 0.10
N VAL A 91 11.68 -9.89 -0.77
CA VAL A 91 11.24 -9.08 -1.92
C VAL A 91 11.70 -9.76 -3.21
N PRO A 92 10.80 -10.19 -4.12
CA PRO A 92 11.17 -10.89 -5.34
C PRO A 92 12.01 -10.00 -6.25
N LYS A 93 12.95 -10.58 -6.99
CA LYS A 93 13.83 -9.88 -7.94
C LYS A 93 13.55 -10.23 -9.38
N GLU A 94 13.10 -11.46 -9.63
CA GLU A 94 12.81 -12.00 -10.96
C GLU A 94 11.36 -12.54 -11.02
N LEU A 95 10.77 -12.57 -12.21
CA LEU A 95 9.42 -13.04 -12.52
C LEU A 95 9.19 -14.48 -12.07
N SER A 96 10.24 -15.31 -12.05
CA SER A 96 10.15 -16.69 -11.56
C SER A 96 9.83 -16.79 -10.06
N GLU A 97 10.00 -15.70 -9.32
CA GLU A 97 9.67 -15.58 -7.88
C GLU A 97 8.30 -14.92 -7.67
N MET A 98 7.60 -14.57 -8.74
CA MET A 98 6.31 -13.89 -8.75
C MET A 98 5.21 -14.83 -9.29
N ASN A 99 3.96 -14.39 -9.18
CA ASN A 99 2.80 -15.23 -9.41
C ASN A 99 2.02 -14.75 -10.66
N PRO A 100 2.16 -15.40 -11.82
CA PRO A 100 1.26 -15.11 -12.94
C PRO A 100 -0.17 -15.48 -12.55
N ILE A 101 -1.12 -14.61 -12.89
CA ILE A 101 -2.56 -14.87 -12.75
C ILE A 101 -3.22 -14.89 -14.14
N ASP A 102 -4.44 -15.43 -14.22
CA ASP A 102 -5.21 -15.39 -15.46
C ASP A 102 -5.54 -13.95 -15.86
N ALA A 103 -5.74 -13.71 -17.16
CA ALA A 103 -6.23 -12.43 -17.64
C ALA A 103 -7.65 -12.16 -17.10
N GLN A 104 -7.83 -11.01 -16.47
CA GLN A 104 -9.09 -10.60 -15.85
C GLN A 104 -10.03 -9.92 -16.85
N ASN A 105 -9.49 -9.49 -18.01
CA ASN A 105 -10.23 -8.84 -19.09
C ASN A 105 -11.02 -7.60 -18.63
N GLN A 106 -10.48 -6.88 -17.64
CA GLN A 106 -11.06 -5.68 -17.07
C GLN A 106 -10.30 -4.44 -17.56
N THR A 107 -11.02 -3.36 -17.84
CA THR A 107 -10.43 -2.11 -18.37
C THR A 107 -10.29 -1.02 -17.32
N ASN A 108 -11.13 -1.06 -16.27
CA ASN A 108 -11.12 -0.10 -15.17
C ASN A 108 -11.21 -0.83 -13.84
N TRP A 109 -10.39 -0.45 -12.88
CA TRP A 109 -10.27 -1.09 -11.56
C TRP A 109 -10.59 -0.10 -10.45
N ASN A 110 -11.29 -0.59 -9.44
CA ASN A 110 -11.48 0.08 -8.16
C ASN A 110 -11.02 -0.82 -7.01
N ALA A 111 -10.92 -0.25 -5.81
CA ALA A 111 -10.46 -0.96 -4.62
C ALA A 111 -11.23 -2.26 -4.37
N GLU A 112 -12.56 -2.25 -4.51
CA GLU A 112 -13.39 -3.44 -4.32
C GLU A 112 -13.03 -4.56 -5.31
N SER A 113 -12.94 -4.25 -6.60
CA SER A 113 -12.61 -5.25 -7.64
C SER A 113 -11.20 -5.85 -7.48
N VAL A 114 -10.24 -5.04 -7.01
CA VAL A 114 -8.87 -5.50 -6.70
C VAL A 114 -8.87 -6.34 -5.42
N TYR A 115 -9.63 -5.95 -4.39
CA TYR A 115 -9.74 -6.75 -3.17
C TYR A 115 -10.41 -8.11 -3.43
N GLN A 116 -11.46 -8.15 -4.24
CA GLN A 116 -12.04 -9.40 -4.71
C GLN A 116 -11.05 -10.24 -5.53
N LEU A 117 -10.10 -9.61 -6.23
CA LEU A 117 -9.01 -10.31 -6.94
C LEU A 117 -8.04 -10.92 -5.95
N HIS A 118 -7.73 -10.17 -4.89
CA HIS A 118 -6.92 -10.67 -3.80
C HIS A 118 -7.52 -11.92 -3.17
N GLU A 119 -8.79 -11.88 -2.75
CA GLU A 119 -9.47 -13.00 -2.10
C GLU A 119 -9.48 -14.29 -2.94
N ARG A 120 -9.54 -14.18 -4.27
CA ARG A 120 -9.58 -15.36 -5.18
C ARG A 120 -8.20 -15.86 -5.64
N THR A 121 -7.14 -15.07 -5.48
CA THR A 121 -5.78 -15.41 -5.99
C THR A 121 -4.75 -15.63 -4.91
N GLN A 122 -4.91 -15.00 -3.75
CA GLN A 122 -3.95 -15.10 -2.67
C GLN A 122 -3.84 -16.55 -2.18
N SER A 123 -2.61 -16.99 -1.90
CA SER A 123 -2.36 -18.30 -1.32
C SER A 123 -2.24 -18.14 0.20
N PRO A 124 -3.06 -18.84 1.00
CA PRO A 124 -3.27 -18.52 2.42
C PRO A 124 -2.16 -18.97 3.38
N SER A 125 -0.90 -19.12 2.95
CA SER A 125 0.18 -19.47 3.88
C SER A 125 0.83 -18.22 4.48
N LYS A 126 0.29 -17.74 5.61
CA LYS A 126 0.98 -16.83 6.52
C LYS A 126 1.48 -17.61 7.73
N GLN A 127 2.75 -17.50 8.07
CA GLN A 127 3.28 -18.07 9.31
C GLN A 127 3.17 -17.06 10.46
N ALA A 128 3.26 -17.55 11.70
CA ALA A 128 3.35 -16.66 12.85
C ALA A 128 4.60 -15.78 12.73
N GLY A 129 4.46 -14.48 13.02
CA GLY A 129 5.55 -13.51 12.88
C GLY A 129 5.74 -12.94 11.47
N GLU A 130 4.98 -13.41 10.47
CA GLU A 130 5.01 -12.88 9.11
C GLU A 130 3.86 -11.91 8.84
N ASP A 131 4.17 -10.75 8.26
CA ASP A 131 3.19 -9.90 7.57
C ASP A 131 3.49 -9.89 6.06
N HIS A 132 2.42 -9.86 5.28
CA HIS A 132 2.48 -10.02 3.82
C HIS A 132 1.87 -8.80 3.15
N PHE A 133 2.59 -8.26 2.17
CA PHE A 133 2.06 -7.30 1.21
C PHE A 133 1.73 -8.02 -0.10
N TYR A 134 0.68 -7.57 -0.78
CA TYR A 134 0.16 -8.18 -2.00
C TYR A 134 0.08 -7.12 -3.09
N ILE A 135 0.90 -7.26 -4.12
CA ILE A 135 1.02 -6.28 -5.20
C ILE A 135 0.48 -6.91 -6.49
N TYR A 136 -0.53 -6.28 -7.07
CA TYR A 136 -1.18 -6.71 -8.30
C TYR A 136 -0.81 -5.80 -9.46
N PHE A 137 -0.07 -6.33 -10.43
CA PHE A 137 0.19 -5.68 -11.70
C PHE A 137 -0.91 -6.01 -12.69
N LEU A 138 -1.66 -4.98 -13.06
CA LEU A 138 -2.92 -5.10 -13.80
C LEU A 138 -2.86 -4.31 -15.10
N LYS A 139 -3.61 -4.79 -16.08
CA LYS A 139 -3.93 -4.03 -17.30
C LYS A 139 -5.13 -3.11 -17.05
N GLY A 140 -5.30 -2.12 -17.91
CA GLY A 140 -6.33 -1.09 -17.74
C GLY A 140 -5.89 0.04 -16.79
N ASN A 141 -6.87 0.75 -16.24
CA ASN A 141 -6.66 1.98 -15.46
C ASN A 141 -7.43 1.92 -14.14
N ALA A 142 -7.15 2.86 -13.24
CA ALA A 142 -8.05 3.13 -12.12
C ALA A 142 -9.36 3.73 -12.65
N GLU A 143 -10.49 3.37 -12.03
CA GLU A 143 -11.81 3.91 -12.36
C GLU A 143 -11.89 5.43 -12.16
N THR A 144 -11.11 5.97 -11.22
CA THR A 144 -11.07 7.39 -10.89
C THR A 144 -10.31 8.23 -11.92
N SER A 145 -9.33 7.65 -12.62
CA SER A 145 -8.46 8.36 -13.56
C SER A 145 -7.62 7.44 -14.43
N ASN A 146 -7.47 7.79 -15.71
CA ASN A 146 -6.57 7.11 -16.65
C ASN A 146 -5.08 7.49 -16.48
N ASN A 147 -4.76 8.36 -15.50
CA ASN A 147 -3.38 8.78 -15.22
C ASN A 147 -2.85 8.22 -13.88
N THR A 148 -3.69 7.54 -13.11
CA THR A 148 -3.30 6.87 -11.86
C THR A 148 -2.41 5.68 -12.18
N ILE A 149 -1.22 5.64 -11.57
CA ILE A 149 -0.22 4.58 -11.83
C ILE A 149 -0.39 3.40 -10.87
N GLY A 150 -0.95 3.65 -9.69
CA GLY A 150 -1.24 2.63 -8.69
C GLY A 150 -2.14 3.18 -7.59
N PHE A 151 -2.58 2.30 -6.70
CA PHE A 151 -3.17 2.68 -5.41
C PHE A 151 -2.98 1.55 -4.39
N SER A 152 -2.88 1.92 -3.12
CA SER A 152 -3.04 1.02 -1.97
C SER A 152 -4.49 1.03 -1.46
N ILE A 153 -4.99 -0.12 -1.00
CA ILE A 153 -6.32 -0.23 -0.39
C ILE A 153 -6.18 0.00 1.13
N ASN A 154 -6.61 1.16 1.60
CA ASN A 154 -6.54 1.57 3.01
C ASN A 154 -7.06 0.50 3.97
N GLY A 155 -6.30 0.24 5.04
CA GLY A 155 -6.65 -0.77 6.05
C GLY A 155 -6.35 -2.20 5.62
N THR A 156 -5.70 -2.39 4.46
CA THR A 156 -5.27 -3.69 3.96
C THR A 156 -3.82 -3.64 3.50
N ALA A 157 -3.24 -4.80 3.19
CA ALA A 157 -1.90 -4.91 2.63
C ALA A 157 -1.89 -5.07 1.10
N VAL A 158 -2.98 -4.67 0.43
CA VAL A 158 -3.21 -4.89 -1.01
C VAL A 158 -2.94 -3.62 -1.80
N ILE A 159 -2.10 -3.74 -2.83
CA ILE A 159 -1.67 -2.67 -3.73
C ILE A 159 -2.00 -3.08 -5.18
N ALA A 160 -2.52 -2.14 -5.97
CA ALA A 160 -2.68 -2.26 -7.41
C ALA A 160 -1.69 -1.36 -8.15
N ILE A 161 -1.14 -1.86 -9.26
CA ILE A 161 -0.22 -1.16 -10.15
C ILE A 161 -0.71 -1.30 -11.59
N PHE A 162 -0.86 -0.19 -12.32
CA PHE A 162 -1.44 -0.15 -13.66
C PHE A 162 -0.36 -0.11 -14.75
N LYS A 163 -0.11 -1.25 -15.39
CA LYS A 163 0.98 -1.41 -16.34
C LYS A 163 0.80 -0.58 -17.62
N ASP A 164 -0.43 -0.41 -18.08
CA ASP A 164 -0.72 0.36 -19.30
C ASP A 164 -0.30 1.84 -19.13
N VAL A 165 -0.51 2.41 -17.94
CA VAL A 165 -0.10 3.79 -17.61
C VAL A 165 1.42 3.88 -17.48
N ILE A 166 2.06 2.91 -16.81
CA ILE A 166 3.52 2.86 -16.65
C ILE A 166 4.23 2.78 -17.99
N THR A 167 3.78 1.90 -18.89
CA THR A 167 4.42 1.69 -20.20
C THR A 167 4.27 2.91 -21.11
N ALA A 168 3.26 3.75 -20.89
CA ALA A 168 3.09 5.03 -21.58
C ALA A 168 3.94 6.17 -21.00
N SER A 169 4.62 6.01 -19.86
CA SER A 169 5.28 7.10 -19.12
C SER A 169 6.57 7.66 -19.76
N GLY A 170 7.14 7.00 -20.77
CA GLY A 170 8.30 7.50 -21.50
C GLY A 170 9.24 6.43 -22.05
N SER A 171 10.54 6.70 -22.00
CA SER A 171 11.57 5.76 -22.48
C SER A 171 11.65 4.50 -21.61
N PRO A 172 12.22 3.38 -22.10
CA PRO A 172 12.31 2.14 -21.33
C PRO A 172 13.04 2.27 -19.98
N ALA A 173 13.92 3.26 -19.82
CA ALA A 173 14.53 3.55 -18.51
C ALA A 173 13.52 4.27 -17.60
N VAL A 174 12.85 5.31 -18.10
CA VAL A 174 11.82 6.04 -17.35
C VAL A 174 10.72 5.08 -16.89
N GLN A 175 10.19 4.23 -17.77
CA GLN A 175 9.14 3.25 -17.42
C GLN A 175 9.51 2.37 -16.23
N LYS A 176 10.75 1.85 -16.19
CA LYS A 176 11.22 1.00 -15.09
C LYS A 176 11.32 1.76 -13.78
N TYR A 177 11.86 2.97 -13.79
CA TYR A 177 11.95 3.78 -12.57
C TYR A 177 10.59 4.35 -12.14
N THR A 178 9.69 4.66 -13.07
CA THR A 178 8.29 5.00 -12.77
C THR A 178 7.65 3.86 -11.99
N GLU A 179 7.74 2.63 -12.49
CA GLU A 179 7.20 1.46 -11.80
C GLU A 179 7.77 1.30 -10.39
N GLN A 180 9.10 1.35 -10.24
CA GLN A 180 9.72 1.17 -8.93
C GLN A 180 9.38 2.33 -7.97
N SER A 181 9.25 3.55 -8.46
CA SER A 181 8.85 4.70 -7.64
C SER A 181 7.38 4.59 -7.22
N THR A 182 6.48 4.13 -8.10
CA THR A 182 5.09 3.84 -7.76
C THR A 182 5.00 2.74 -6.71
N LEU A 183 5.77 1.65 -6.83
CA LEU A 183 5.81 0.59 -5.81
C LEU A 183 6.18 1.15 -4.43
N VAL A 184 7.21 2.02 -4.35
CA VAL A 184 7.64 2.63 -3.09
C VAL A 184 6.59 3.60 -2.54
N HIS A 185 5.93 4.38 -3.40
CA HIS A 185 4.83 5.26 -3.01
C HIS A 185 3.65 4.49 -2.40
N GLU A 186 3.13 3.49 -3.12
CA GLU A 186 1.98 2.71 -2.67
C GLU A 186 2.32 1.84 -1.46
N MET A 187 3.56 1.34 -1.37
CA MET A 187 4.06 0.68 -0.17
C MET A 187 4.05 1.63 1.04
N GLY A 188 4.37 2.91 0.84
CA GLY A 188 4.24 3.93 1.87
C GLY A 188 2.80 4.06 2.39
N HIS A 189 1.81 4.07 1.50
CA HIS A 189 0.41 4.05 1.91
C HIS A 189 0.04 2.77 2.66
N ALA A 190 0.46 1.59 2.18
CA ALA A 190 0.19 0.30 2.85
C ALA A 190 0.84 0.19 4.24
N LEU A 191 2.01 0.82 4.43
CA LEU A 191 2.70 0.93 5.73
C LEU A 191 2.03 1.94 6.67
N GLY A 192 1.16 2.80 6.15
CA GLY A 192 0.45 3.84 6.91
C GLY A 192 1.22 5.16 7.07
N LEU A 193 2.16 5.45 6.17
CA LEU A 193 2.96 6.66 6.20
C LEU A 193 2.10 7.92 6.03
N VAL A 194 2.60 9.02 6.61
CA VAL A 194 2.00 10.37 6.56
C VAL A 194 0.59 10.40 7.14
N ASN A 195 0.48 10.24 8.46
CA ASN A 195 -0.76 10.39 9.23
C ASN A 195 -1.91 9.46 8.76
N ASN A 196 -1.56 8.32 8.14
CA ASN A 196 -2.49 7.31 7.65
C ASN A 196 -2.31 5.98 8.38
N GLY A 197 -2.01 6.01 9.68
CA GLY A 197 -1.69 4.83 10.50
C GLY A 197 -0.47 5.08 11.38
N ILE A 198 0.52 5.79 10.86
CA ILE A 198 1.67 6.29 11.62
C ILE A 198 1.45 7.79 11.89
N PRO A 199 1.47 8.23 13.15
CA PRO A 199 1.36 9.64 13.50
C PRO A 199 2.60 10.41 13.05
N ILE A 200 2.40 11.64 12.56
CA ILE A 200 3.49 12.54 12.20
C ILE A 200 4.12 13.19 13.44
N VAL A 201 5.43 13.42 13.42
CA VAL A 201 6.16 14.10 14.52
C VAL A 201 6.57 15.53 14.20
N SER A 202 6.58 15.89 12.92
CA SER A 202 6.85 17.24 12.44
C SER A 202 5.80 17.67 11.40
N ASN A 203 5.68 18.98 11.16
CA ASN A 203 4.67 19.51 10.24
C ASN A 203 5.11 19.37 8.78
N HIS A 204 4.92 18.18 8.21
CA HIS A 204 5.22 17.89 6.80
C HIS A 204 4.01 17.40 5.99
N GLN A 205 2.92 17.00 6.64
CA GLN A 205 1.66 16.61 5.97
C GLN A 205 1.12 17.75 5.10
N ASP A 206 0.67 17.41 3.89
CA ASP A 206 -0.01 18.37 3.02
C ASP A 206 -1.42 18.69 3.56
N PRO A 207 -1.81 19.97 3.63
CA PRO A 207 -3.09 20.37 4.24
C PRO A 207 -4.32 19.95 3.44
N ASP A 208 -4.19 19.79 2.11
CA ASP A 208 -5.29 19.45 1.22
C ASP A 208 -5.26 17.95 0.84
N LYS A 209 -4.08 17.32 0.91
CA LYS A 209 -3.82 15.92 0.57
C LYS A 209 -3.29 15.18 1.78
N THR A 210 -4.18 14.86 2.71
CA THR A 210 -3.82 14.44 4.07
C THR A 210 -3.08 13.09 4.17
N ALA A 211 -3.03 12.27 3.13
CA ALA A 211 -2.22 11.04 3.12
C ALA A 211 -0.82 11.25 2.50
N HIS A 212 -0.45 12.50 2.23
CA HIS A 212 0.75 12.88 1.49
C HIS A 212 1.52 13.98 2.22
N THR A 213 2.81 14.07 1.92
CA THR A 213 3.66 15.15 2.43
C THR A 213 3.67 16.32 1.44
N SER A 214 3.93 17.51 1.98
CA SER A 214 4.23 18.72 1.22
C SER A 214 5.70 18.82 0.80
N ASN A 215 6.57 17.90 1.26
CA ASN A 215 7.98 17.86 0.88
C ASN A 215 8.16 17.28 -0.54
N SER A 216 8.52 18.12 -1.51
CA SER A 216 8.71 17.73 -2.91
C SER A 216 9.87 16.77 -3.19
N ASP A 217 10.80 16.62 -2.25
CA ASP A 217 11.93 15.70 -2.37
C ASP A 217 11.59 14.28 -1.88
N CYS A 218 10.41 14.09 -1.28
CA CYS A 218 9.92 12.80 -0.82
C CYS A 218 9.01 12.13 -1.87
N ILE A 219 9.11 10.81 -2.03
CA ILE A 219 8.17 10.07 -2.89
C ILE A 219 6.71 10.20 -2.46
N MET A 220 6.43 10.39 -1.16
CA MET A 220 5.08 10.62 -0.65
C MET A 220 4.56 12.04 -0.92
N TYR A 221 5.30 12.86 -1.68
CA TYR A 221 4.81 14.16 -2.12
C TYR A 221 3.51 14.01 -2.91
N TRP A 222 2.51 14.83 -2.61
CA TRP A 222 1.15 14.66 -3.15
C TRP A 222 1.06 14.66 -4.67
N GLN A 223 2.00 15.32 -5.38
CA GLN A 223 2.00 15.32 -6.84
C GLN A 223 2.46 13.98 -7.41
N ASN A 224 3.15 13.13 -6.66
CA ASN A 224 3.70 11.87 -7.16
C ASN A 224 2.65 10.73 -7.31
N GLU A 225 1.35 11.07 -7.44
CA GLU A 225 0.22 10.12 -7.60
C GLU A 225 -0.11 9.78 -9.08
N GLY A 226 0.48 10.51 -10.04
CA GLY A 226 0.19 10.37 -11.47
C GLY A 226 1.42 10.30 -12.37
N ALA A 227 1.30 9.68 -13.55
CA ALA A 227 2.44 9.41 -14.45
C ALA A 227 3.18 10.67 -14.91
N SER A 228 2.44 11.73 -15.21
CA SER A 228 3.02 13.00 -15.67
C SER A 228 3.79 13.70 -14.55
N ASP A 229 3.26 13.66 -13.33
CA ASP A 229 3.78 14.40 -12.19
C ASP A 229 4.98 13.68 -11.56
N LEU A 230 4.93 12.35 -11.46
CA LEU A 230 6.03 11.51 -10.96
C LEU A 230 7.28 11.56 -11.85
N ARG A 231 7.15 11.99 -13.11
CA ARG A 231 8.25 12.00 -14.08
C ARG A 231 9.47 12.77 -13.60
N GLN A 232 9.29 13.95 -13.01
CA GLN A 232 10.43 14.76 -12.59
C GLN A 232 11.16 14.10 -11.41
N PHE A 233 10.41 13.53 -10.46
CA PHE A 233 10.97 12.75 -9.36
C PHE A 233 11.80 11.57 -9.89
N VAL A 234 11.24 10.79 -10.83
CA VAL A 234 11.92 9.66 -11.47
C VAL A 234 13.23 10.07 -12.14
N LEU A 235 13.25 11.19 -12.87
CA LEU A 235 14.47 11.69 -13.49
C LEU A 235 15.53 12.03 -12.43
N ASN A 236 15.13 12.64 -11.31
CA ASN A 236 16.05 12.93 -10.21
C ASN A 236 16.64 11.65 -9.60
N ILE A 237 15.82 10.62 -9.41
CA ILE A 237 16.27 9.30 -8.92
C ILE A 237 17.25 8.65 -9.89
N ILE A 238 16.95 8.64 -11.19
CA ILE A 238 17.86 8.07 -12.20
C ILE A 238 19.23 8.77 -12.15
N THR A 239 19.24 10.09 -11.97
CA THR A 239 20.45 10.90 -12.07
C THR A 239 21.28 10.83 -10.78
N SER A 240 20.65 10.92 -9.62
CA SER A 240 21.32 10.78 -8.31
C SER A 240 21.77 9.32 -8.08
N GLY A 241 20.93 8.38 -8.50
CA GLY A 241 20.96 6.97 -8.14
C GLY A 241 20.97 6.72 -6.64
N ASN A 242 20.38 7.63 -5.87
CA ASN A 242 19.90 7.33 -4.54
C ASN A 242 18.69 6.41 -4.68
N THR A 243 18.67 5.31 -3.93
CA THR A 243 17.57 4.35 -3.94
C THR A 243 16.54 4.63 -2.85
N VAL A 244 16.92 5.31 -1.75
CA VAL A 244 15.98 5.69 -0.68
C VAL A 244 15.21 6.93 -1.11
N MET A 245 13.89 6.78 -1.24
CA MET A 245 12.99 7.78 -1.80
C MET A 245 12.08 8.44 -0.75
N TRP A 246 11.97 7.86 0.44
CA TRP A 246 11.29 8.51 1.56
C TRP A 246 12.13 9.66 2.13
N GLY A 247 11.47 10.78 2.40
CA GLY A 247 12.11 11.98 2.93
C GLY A 247 12.45 11.84 4.41
N PRO A 248 13.35 12.68 4.94
CA PRO A 248 13.79 12.58 6.33
C PRO A 248 12.63 12.71 7.33
N GLU A 249 11.62 13.53 7.05
CA GLU A 249 10.48 13.71 7.95
C GLU A 249 9.62 12.45 8.06
N VAL A 250 9.42 11.74 6.94
CA VAL A 250 8.70 10.46 6.93
C VAL A 250 9.48 9.38 7.68
N LEU A 251 10.82 9.39 7.56
CA LEU A 251 11.67 8.47 8.32
C LEU A 251 11.67 8.79 9.82
N GLU A 252 11.60 10.07 10.20
CA GLU A 252 11.50 10.53 11.60
C GLU A 252 10.18 10.06 12.25
N ASP A 253 9.06 10.11 11.51
CA ASP A 253 7.77 9.59 11.99
C ASP A 253 7.90 8.12 12.40
N VAL A 254 8.56 7.31 11.56
CA VAL A 254 8.76 5.88 11.81
C VAL A 254 9.74 5.61 12.93
N GLU A 255 10.83 6.37 13.02
CA GLU A 255 11.79 6.27 14.12
C GLU A 255 11.07 6.46 15.46
N SER A 256 10.11 7.37 15.55
CA SER A 256 9.39 7.68 16.78
C SER A 256 8.49 6.56 17.32
N ILE A 257 8.03 5.66 16.44
CA ILE A 257 7.13 4.55 16.81
C ILE A 257 7.82 3.20 16.86
N SER A 258 8.99 3.09 16.23
CA SER A 258 9.72 1.83 16.11
C SER A 258 10.24 1.37 17.47
N LYS A 259 10.04 0.08 17.76
CA LYS A 259 10.47 -0.54 19.03
C LYS A 259 11.52 -1.61 18.83
#